data_AF-A0A150KZE9-F1
#
_entry.id   AF-A0A150KZE9-F1
#
_cell.length_a   1.000
_cell.length_b   1.000
_cell.length_c   1.000
_cell.angle_alpha   90.00
_cell.angle_beta   90.00
_cell.angle_gamma   90.00
#
_symmetry.space_group_name_H-M   'P 1'
#
loop_
_entity.id
_entity.type
_entity.pdbx_description
1 polymer ?
#
loop_
_entity_poly.entity_id
_entity_poly.type
_entity_poly.pdbx_seq_one_letter_code
_entity_poly.pdbx_strand_id
1 'polypeptide(L)'
;MTKTNKELSLEKREELLNVLKARFEKNMNRHSGIEWSSVQEKLEANPKKLWSLNEMESTGGEPDVVGHDKETDEYIFYDCSAESPKGRRSVCYDREALE
;
A
#
# COMPACT_ATOMS: atom_id res chain seq x y z
N MET A 1 -7.65 -10.55 22.66
CA MET A 1 -7.19 -9.93 21.40
C MET A 1 -6.40 -10.98 20.64
N THR A 2 -7.01 -11.61 19.64
CA THR A 2 -6.37 -12.65 18.83
C THR A 2 -5.27 -11.99 17.98
N LYS A 3 -4.03 -12.44 18.12
CA LYS A 3 -2.95 -12.10 17.18
C LYS A 3 -3.33 -12.69 15.83
N THR A 4 -3.98 -11.90 14.99
CA THR A 4 -4.19 -12.27 13.59
C THR A 4 -2.80 -12.35 12.97
N ASN A 5 -2.37 -13.54 12.55
CA ASN A 5 -1.17 -13.68 11.72
C ASN A 5 -1.45 -12.93 10.42
N LYS A 6 -0.95 -11.70 10.35
CA LYS A 6 -1.06 -10.79 9.21
C LYS A 6 -0.06 -11.21 8.14
N GLU A 7 -0.26 -12.41 7.61
CA GLU A 7 0.57 -13.00 6.57
C GLU A 7 -0.31 -13.32 5.37
N LEU A 8 0.12 -12.86 4.20
CA LEU A 8 -0.52 -13.16 2.92
C LEU A 8 -0.04 -14.54 2.44
N SER A 9 -0.91 -15.26 1.73
CA SER A 9 -0.48 -16.43 0.95
C SER A 9 0.54 -16.01 -0.11
N LEU A 10 1.36 -16.97 -0.56
CA LEU A 10 2.37 -16.72 -1.59
C LEU A 10 1.75 -16.15 -2.87
N GLU A 11 0.63 -16.73 -3.31
CA GLU A 11 -0.12 -16.25 -4.49
C GLU A 11 -0.57 -14.79 -4.34
N LYS A 12 -1.15 -14.42 -3.19
CA LYS A 12 -1.60 -13.03 -2.94
C LYS A 12 -0.43 -12.06 -2.84
N ARG A 13 0.69 -12.51 -2.28
CA ARG A 13 1.92 -11.72 -2.21
C ARG A 13 2.45 -11.43 -3.61
N GLU A 14 2.55 -12.44 -4.46
CA GLU A 14 3.02 -12.29 -5.85
C GLU A 14 2.08 -11.40 -6.65
N GLU A 15 0.76 -11.59 -6.53
CA GLU A 15 -0.23 -10.74 -7.17
C GLU A 15 -0.08 -9.26 -6.75
N LEU A 16 0.01 -9.00 -5.44
CA LEU A 16 0.20 -7.65 -4.93
C LEU A 16 1.52 -7.02 -5.42
N LEU A 17 2.62 -7.77 -5.38
CA LEU A 17 3.91 -7.27 -5.86
C LEU A 17 3.88 -6.95 -7.36
N ASN A 18 3.19 -7.77 -8.17
CA ASN A 18 3.00 -7.49 -9.59
C ASN A 18 2.18 -6.21 -9.83
N VAL A 19 1.11 -6.01 -9.06
CA VAL A 19 0.28 -4.80 -9.14
C VAL A 19 1.09 -3.56 -8.75
N LEU A 20 1.80 -3.61 -7.62
CA LEU A 20 2.62 -2.51 -7.14
C LEU A 20 3.76 -2.19 -8.13
N LYS A 21 4.41 -3.23 -8.68
CA LYS A 21 5.46 -3.07 -9.69
C LYS A 21 4.93 -2.38 -10.95
N ALA A 22 3.82 -2.86 -11.49
CA ALA A 22 3.21 -2.28 -12.68
C ALA A 22 2.82 -0.81 -12.45
N ARG A 23 2.34 -0.48 -11.24
CA ARG A 23 2.01 0.90 -10.85
C ARG A 23 3.26 1.78 -10.72
N PHE A 24 4.31 1.27 -10.07
CA PHE A 24 5.59 1.94 -9.94
C PHE A 24 6.17 2.29 -11.31
N GLU A 25 6.28 1.31 -12.20
CA GLU A 25 6.79 1.50 -13.57
C GLU A 25 5.95 2.50 -14.38
N LYS A 26 4.62 2.51 -14.19
CA LYS A 26 3.72 3.47 -14.84
C LYS A 26 3.89 4.90 -14.29
N ASN A 27 4.29 5.05 -13.03
CA ASN A 27 4.37 6.32 -12.31
C ASN A 27 5.82 6.73 -12.00
N MET A 28 6.80 6.31 -12.81
CA MET A 28 8.23 6.60 -12.60
C MET A 28 8.58 8.08 -12.37
N ASN A 29 7.73 8.99 -12.82
CA ASN A 29 7.88 10.42 -12.57
C ASN A 29 7.69 10.82 -11.10
N ARG A 30 7.10 9.96 -10.25
CA ARG A 30 6.79 10.24 -8.83
C ARG A 30 7.91 9.85 -7.88
N HIS A 31 8.81 8.96 -8.31
CA HIS A 31 9.83 8.35 -7.45
C HIS A 31 11.21 8.35 -8.13
N SER A 32 11.64 9.53 -8.59
CA SER A 32 12.94 9.71 -9.24
C SER A 32 14.09 9.31 -8.30
N GLY A 33 14.90 8.34 -8.74
CA GLY A 33 16.05 7.84 -7.98
C GLY A 33 15.73 6.74 -6.97
N ILE A 34 14.52 6.16 -7.01
CA ILE A 34 14.19 4.94 -6.27
C ILE A 34 14.19 3.76 -7.25
N GLU A 35 14.83 2.67 -6.86
CA GLU A 35 14.87 1.42 -7.63
C GLU A 35 13.82 0.44 -7.09
N TRP A 36 13.00 -0.13 -7.98
CA TRP A 36 11.94 -1.07 -7.59
C TRP A 36 12.50 -2.32 -6.88
N SER A 37 13.66 -2.82 -7.30
CA SER A 37 14.31 -3.99 -6.70
C SER A 37 14.55 -3.78 -5.19
N SER A 38 15.05 -2.62 -4.80
CA SER A 38 15.29 -2.27 -3.40
C SER A 38 13.99 -2.13 -2.60
N VAL A 39 12.92 -1.65 -3.21
CA VAL A 39 11.58 -1.61 -2.60
C VAL A 39 11.05 -3.03 -2.38
N GLN A 40 11.13 -3.88 -3.41
CA GLN A 40 10.63 -5.25 -3.37
C GLN A 40 11.32 -6.07 -2.28
N GLU A 41 12.65 -6.02 -2.19
CA GLU A 41 13.41 -6.73 -1.14
C GLU A 41 12.95 -6.31 0.27
N LYS A 42 12.72 -5.02 0.50
CA LYS A 42 12.22 -4.51 1.80
C LYS A 42 10.80 -4.98 2.10
N LEU A 43 9.93 -5.07 1.09
CA LEU A 43 8.57 -5.56 1.25
C LEU A 43 8.52 -7.05 1.56
N GLU A 44 9.32 -7.85 0.85
CA GLU A 44 9.43 -9.29 1.07
C GLU A 44 10.02 -9.62 2.45
N ALA A 45 10.98 -8.82 2.92
CA ALA A 45 11.54 -8.92 4.27
C ALA A 45 10.55 -8.52 5.38
N ASN A 46 9.46 -7.81 5.05
CA ASN A 46 8.48 -7.29 6.03
C ASN A 46 7.04 -7.75 5.74
N PRO A 47 6.66 -9.00 6.05
CA PRO A 47 5.32 -9.54 5.79
C PRO A 47 4.16 -8.70 6.36
N LYS A 48 4.37 -8.03 7.50
CA LYS A 48 3.36 -7.16 8.14
C LYS A 48 3.08 -5.89 7.34
N LYS A 49 4.11 -5.29 6.74
CA LYS A 49 3.96 -4.09 5.89
C LYS A 49 3.24 -4.48 4.60
N LEU A 50 3.62 -5.62 4.02
CA LEU A 50 2.95 -6.18 2.85
C LEU A 50 1.46 -6.45 3.10
N TRP A 51 1.09 -7.01 4.26
CA TRP A 51 -0.32 -7.18 4.64
C TRP A 51 -1.06 -5.83 4.70
N SER A 52 -0.42 -4.79 5.22
CA SER A 52 -1.03 -3.46 5.30
C SER A 52 -1.24 -2.85 3.91
N LEU A 53 -0.28 -3.01 3.00
CA LEU A 53 -0.43 -2.59 1.60
C LEU A 53 -1.53 -3.35 0.87
N ASN A 54 -1.70 -4.64 1.16
CA ASN A 54 -2.82 -5.41 0.62
C ASN A 54 -4.17 -4.83 1.04
N GLU A 55 -4.32 -4.38 2.28
CA GLU A 55 -5.57 -3.76 2.75
C GLU A 55 -5.80 -2.39 2.10
N MET A 56 -4.73 -1.62 1.85
CA MET A 56 -4.81 -0.36 1.11
C MET A 56 -5.24 -0.61 -0.35
N GLU A 57 -4.67 -1.64 -0.99
CA GLU A 57 -5.04 -2.06 -2.34
C GLU A 57 -6.48 -2.57 -2.42
N SER A 58 -6.89 -3.43 -1.49
CA SER A 58 -8.23 -4.04 -1.47
C SER A 58 -9.34 -3.01 -1.29
N THR A 59 -9.03 -1.90 -0.62
CA THR A 59 -9.94 -0.76 -0.48
C THR A 59 -9.89 0.22 -1.65
N GLY A 60 -9.06 0.00 -2.67
CA GLY A 60 -8.95 0.85 -3.86
C GLY A 60 -8.16 2.15 -3.63
N GLY A 61 -7.29 2.18 -2.62
CA GLY A 61 -6.45 3.34 -2.31
C GLY A 61 -5.32 3.59 -3.31
N GLU A 62 -5.02 2.59 -4.15
CA GLU A 62 -3.90 2.60 -5.11
C GLU A 62 -2.57 3.02 -4.45
N PRO A 63 -2.09 2.30 -3.42
CA PRO A 63 -0.83 2.62 -2.75
C PRO A 63 0.34 2.62 -3.73
N ASP A 64 1.19 3.65 -3.62
CA ASP A 64 2.42 3.78 -4.41
C ASP A 64 3.57 4.35 -3.57
N VAL A 65 4.80 4.13 -4.01
CA VAL A 65 6.01 4.65 -3.34
C VAL A 65 6.20 6.10 -3.74
N VAL A 66 6.36 6.95 -2.73
CA VAL A 66 6.53 8.41 -2.91
C VAL A 66 7.87 8.93 -2.39
N GLY A 67 8.59 8.12 -1.62
CA GLY A 67 9.81 8.56 -0.97
C GLY A 67 10.56 7.42 -0.30
N HIS A 68 11.85 7.68 -0.08
CA HIS A 68 12.75 6.83 0.69
C HIS A 68 13.42 7.70 1.75
N ASP A 69 13.17 7.37 3.01
CA ASP A 69 13.91 7.94 4.12
C ASP A 69 15.24 7.21 4.26
N LYS A 70 16.34 7.92 3.99
CA LYS A 70 17.70 7.37 4.03
C LYS A 70 18.23 7.22 5.45
N GLU A 71 17.70 7.95 6.43
CA GLU A 71 18.15 7.85 7.82
C GLU A 71 17.67 6.55 8.47
N THR A 72 16.45 6.15 8.15
CA THR A 72 15.80 4.94 8.69
C THR A 72 15.81 3.77 7.71
N ASP A 73 16.20 4.02 6.46
CA ASP A 73 16.14 3.06 5.34
C ASP A 73 14.73 2.48 5.12
N GLU A 74 13.74 3.38 5.20
CA GLU A 74 12.32 3.06 5.06
C GLU A 74 11.71 3.71 3.81
N TYR A 75 10.83 2.95 3.14
CA TYR A 75 10.04 3.45 2.02
C TYR A 75 8.69 3.96 2.50
N ILE A 76 8.29 5.12 1.97
CA ILE A 76 7.04 5.79 2.31
C ILE A 76 6.02 5.49 1.23
N PHE A 77 4.88 4.96 1.65
CA PHE A 77 3.73 4.63 0.78
C PHE A 77 2.55 5.53 1.12
N TYR A 78 1.87 6.04 0.08
CA TYR A 78 0.61 6.78 0.23
C TYR A 78 -0.44 6.27 -0.76
N ASP A 79 -1.73 6.37 -0.37
CA ASP A 79 -2.86 6.18 -1.26
C ASP A 79 -2.79 7.23 -2.37
N CYS A 80 -2.62 6.80 -3.62
CA CYS A 80 -2.50 7.67 -4.78
C CYS A 80 -3.78 7.74 -5.64
N SER A 81 -4.90 7.23 -5.11
CA SER A 81 -6.20 7.30 -5.78
C SER A 81 -6.68 8.74 -5.95
N ALA A 82 -7.21 9.06 -7.13
CA ALA A 82 -7.68 10.40 -7.48
C ALA A 82 -8.90 10.85 -6.62
N GLU A 83 -9.65 9.91 -6.07
CA GLU A 83 -10.76 10.16 -5.17
C GLU A 83 -10.77 9.11 -4.05
N SER A 84 -11.27 9.48 -2.86
CA SER A 84 -11.50 8.49 -1.80
C SER A 84 -12.40 7.36 -2.31
N PRO A 85 -12.02 6.08 -2.09
CA PRO A 85 -12.78 4.94 -2.59
C PRO A 85 -14.25 4.96 -2.19
N LYS A 86 -15.10 4.45 -3.10
CA LYS A 86 -16.55 4.34 -2.88
C LYS A 86 -16.81 3.51 -1.61
N GLY A 87 -17.46 4.11 -0.61
CA GLY A 87 -17.69 3.50 0.71
C GLY A 87 -16.83 4.08 1.86
N ARG A 88 -15.77 4.84 1.55
CA ARG A 88 -15.04 5.67 2.54
C ARG A 88 -15.34 7.18 2.43
N ARG A 89 -16.09 7.58 1.41
CA ARG A 89 -16.58 8.95 1.23
C ARG A 89 -17.97 9.10 1.83
N SER A 90 -18.27 10.28 2.39
CA SER A 90 -19.60 10.65 2.90
C SER A 90 -20.12 9.79 4.06
N VAL A 91 -19.21 9.22 4.87
CA VAL A 91 -19.56 8.58 6.15
C VAL A 91 -19.34 9.57 7.28
N CYS A 92 -20.40 9.91 8.00
CA CYS A 92 -20.28 10.67 9.25
C CYS A 92 -19.91 9.70 10.37
N TYR A 93 -18.96 10.10 11.22
CA TYR A 93 -18.59 9.31 12.41
C TYR A 93 -19.68 9.32 13.47
N ASP A 94 -20.56 10.33 13.44
CA ASP A 94 -21.75 10.40 14.28
C ASP A 94 -22.84 9.47 13.76
N ARG A 95 -23.32 8.59 14.65
CA ARG A 95 -24.37 7.62 14.32
C ARG A 95 -25.68 8.29 13.90
N GLU A 96 -25.99 9.47 14.46
CA GLU A 96 -27.15 10.28 14.06
C GLU A 96 -27.01 10.93 12.68
N ALA A 97 -25.78 11.14 12.21
CA ALA A 97 -25.52 11.70 10.88
C ALA A 97 -25.31 10.62 9.80
N LEU A 98 -25.41 9.34 10.17
CA LEU A 98 -25.36 8.19 9.27
C LEU A 98 -26.77 7.70 8.87
N GLU A 99 -27.83 8.06 9.62
CA GLU A 99 -29.25 7.75 9.31
C GLU A 99 -29.91 8.77 8.37
#